data_AF-A0A2K3IY64-F1
#
_entry.id   AF-A0A2K3IY64-F1
#
_cell.length_a   1.000
_cell.length_b   1.000
_cell.length_c   1.000
_cell.angle_alpha   90.00
_cell.angle_beta   90.00
_cell.angle_gamma   90.00
#
_symmetry.space_group_name_H-M   'P 1'
#
loop_
_entity.id
_entity.type
_entity.pdbx_description
1 polymer ?
#
loop_
_entity_poly.entity_id
_entity_poly.type
_entity_poly.pdbx_seq_one_letter_code
_entity_poly.pdbx_strand_id
1 'polypeptide(L)'
;MNSKFEKKYYLILNKQPLAGTTFVNWMKVLIENRVKIDWQFIPRALYVTMMIIFVTPLRIIEKRKFDEIFQKIKVEKPIFIIGHWRSGTTFLHYLMGNDKNLGYVSTMNTLDPSIFLNYGKFLKRIVAHSLPKKRPMDDLAMGTDLPYEEEYAIANLCPYSFYHAWYFPRAINQYYKRYILYENAEDIINEWKKVYLYFLKKITYKHNGKQIVLKSLVNTAKIKHLLSMFPDAKFIHLYRNPYEVYMSTW
;
A
#
# COMPACT_ATOMS: atom_id res chain seq x y z
N MET A 1 15.97 23.54 11.61
CA MET A 1 15.30 22.59 12.52
C MET A 1 16.20 21.37 12.65
N ASN A 2 17.07 21.32 13.67
CA ASN A 2 17.94 20.17 13.92
C ASN A 2 17.09 19.01 14.46
N SER A 3 16.49 18.23 13.56
CA SER A 3 15.87 16.97 13.95
C SER A 3 16.96 16.01 14.41
N LYS A 4 17.21 15.97 15.73
CA LYS A 4 17.98 14.90 16.35
C LYS A 4 17.12 13.63 16.31
N PHE A 5 17.05 12.98 15.15
CA PHE A 5 16.56 11.61 15.08
C PHE A 5 17.50 10.74 15.90
N GLU A 6 17.01 10.21 17.03
CA GLU A 6 17.82 9.38 17.91
C GLU A 6 18.33 8.14 17.17
N LYS A 7 19.62 7.81 17.35
CA LYS A 7 20.29 6.67 16.69
C LYS A 7 19.51 5.35 16.83
N LYS A 8 18.76 5.18 17.93
CA LYS A 8 17.92 4.01 18.20
C LYS A 8 16.87 3.75 17.11
N TYR A 9 16.36 4.79 16.44
CA TYR A 9 15.33 4.61 15.41
C TYR A 9 15.88 3.96 14.15
N TYR A 10 17.13 4.22 13.79
CA TYR A 10 17.76 3.66 12.57
C TYR A 10 17.91 2.14 12.65
N LEU A 11 18.18 1.62 13.85
CA LEU A 11 18.37 0.19 14.12
C LEU A 11 17.06 -0.62 14.19
N ILE A 12 15.89 0.03 14.11
CA ILE A 12 14.60 -0.68 14.10
C ILE A 12 14.37 -1.26 12.69
N LEU A 13 14.79 -2.51 12.50
CA LEU A 13 14.78 -3.20 11.19
C LEU A 13 13.36 -3.38 10.62
N ASN A 14 12.38 -3.61 11.48
CA ASN A 14 10.99 -3.86 11.08
C ASN A 14 10.18 -2.57 10.81
N LYS A 15 10.75 -1.38 11.02
CA LYS A 15 10.14 -0.10 10.62
C LYS A 15 10.44 0.20 9.16
N GLN A 16 10.01 -0.71 8.29
CA GLN A 16 10.08 -0.58 6.85
C GLN A 16 8.88 -1.32 6.22
N PRO A 17 8.15 -0.72 5.28
CA PRO A 17 6.91 -1.30 4.73
C PRO A 17 7.14 -2.17 3.50
N LEU A 18 8.38 -2.35 3.02
CA LEU A 18 8.76 -3.19 1.89
C LEU A 18 9.13 -4.63 2.29
N ALA A 19 8.83 -5.07 3.52
CA ALA A 19 9.10 -6.45 3.96
C ALA A 19 8.42 -7.49 3.06
N GLY A 20 7.21 -7.17 2.57
CA GLY A 20 6.43 -8.03 1.68
C GLY A 20 6.77 -7.86 0.20
N THR A 21 7.84 -7.15 -0.15
CA THR A 21 8.18 -6.85 -1.55
C THR A 21 8.80 -8.04 -2.28
N THR A 22 8.77 -8.03 -3.61
CA THR A 22 9.41 -9.04 -4.46
C THR A 22 10.84 -8.66 -4.85
N PHE A 23 11.66 -9.65 -5.25
CA PHE A 23 13.03 -9.40 -5.73
C PHE A 23 13.07 -8.40 -6.89
N VAL A 24 12.23 -8.62 -7.91
CA VAL A 24 12.17 -7.74 -9.09
C VAL A 24 11.75 -6.32 -8.71
N ASN A 25 10.74 -6.18 -7.84
CA ASN A 25 10.31 -4.87 -7.36
C ASN A 25 11.44 -4.16 -6.59
N TRP A 26 12.07 -4.86 -5.64
CA TRP A 26 13.15 -4.32 -4.84
C TRP A 26 14.33 -3.84 -5.69
N MET A 27 14.76 -4.65 -6.66
CA MET A 27 15.83 -4.26 -7.58
C MET A 27 15.46 -3.04 -8.42
N LYS A 28 14.23 -2.98 -8.95
CA LYS A 28 13.77 -1.80 -9.71
C LYS A 28 13.74 -0.53 -8.86
N VAL A 29 13.26 -0.61 -7.62
CA VAL A 29 13.26 0.52 -6.68
C VAL A 29 14.69 0.96 -6.35
N LEU A 30 15.60 0.03 -6.10
CA LEU A 30 17.01 0.35 -5.85
C LEU A 30 17.68 1.00 -7.07
N ILE A 31 17.47 0.46 -8.26
CA ILE A 31 18.03 0.98 -9.51
C ILE A 31 17.50 2.38 -9.81
N GLU A 32 16.18 2.61 -9.69
CA GLU A 32 15.57 3.93 -9.90
C GLU A 32 16.18 5.00 -8.97
N ASN A 33 16.53 4.61 -7.74
CA ASN A 33 17.18 5.48 -6.76
C ASN A 33 18.71 5.44 -6.80
N ARG A 34 19.31 4.81 -7.82
CA ARG A 34 20.76 4.67 -8.01
C ARG A 34 21.47 4.06 -6.79
N VAL A 35 20.78 3.18 -6.08
CA VAL A 35 21.28 2.48 -4.88
C VAL A 35 21.77 3.46 -3.79
N LYS A 36 21.23 4.68 -3.75
CA LYS A 36 21.57 5.71 -2.76
C LYS A 36 20.93 5.42 -1.41
N ILE A 37 21.47 4.44 -0.69
CA ILE A 37 21.08 4.08 0.68
C ILE A 37 22.12 4.65 1.64
N ASP A 38 21.71 5.51 2.57
CA ASP A 38 22.64 6.01 3.59
C ASP A 38 23.05 4.87 4.52
N TRP A 39 24.30 4.87 4.98
CA TRP A 39 24.90 3.75 5.69
C TRP A 39 24.11 3.30 6.94
N GLN A 40 23.44 4.24 7.62
CA GLN A 40 22.60 3.95 8.80
C GLN A 40 21.38 3.08 8.46
N PHE A 41 20.96 3.04 7.19
CA PHE A 41 19.81 2.28 6.71
C PHE A 41 20.18 0.98 5.98
N ILE A 42 21.47 0.68 5.80
CA ILE A 42 21.94 -0.59 5.22
C ILE A 42 21.33 -1.80 5.96
N PRO A 43 21.27 -1.85 7.30
CA PRO A 43 20.64 -2.97 8.01
C PRO A 43 19.17 -3.20 7.61
N ARG A 44 18.41 -2.13 7.33
CA ARG A 44 17.02 -2.25 6.86
C ARG A 44 16.94 -2.79 5.43
N ALA A 45 17.84 -2.35 4.56
CA ALA A 45 17.94 -2.86 3.20
C ALA A 45 18.29 -4.36 3.19
N LEU A 46 19.23 -4.79 4.04
CA LEU A 46 19.57 -6.20 4.23
C LEU A 46 18.39 -7.00 4.78
N TYR A 47 17.63 -6.45 5.73
CA TYR A 47 16.41 -7.07 6.25
C TYR A 47 15.36 -7.28 5.14
N VAL A 48 15.14 -6.29 4.27
CA VAL A 48 14.25 -6.44 3.09
C VAL A 48 14.73 -7.57 2.18
N THR A 49 16.02 -7.58 1.83
CA THR A 49 16.61 -8.63 0.98
C THR A 49 16.46 -10.02 1.62
N MET A 50 16.69 -10.14 2.92
CA MET A 50 16.49 -11.37 3.67
C MET A 50 15.04 -11.84 3.65
N MET A 51 14.08 -10.93 3.85
CA MET A 51 12.64 -11.25 3.77
C MET A 51 12.23 -11.71 2.37
N ILE A 52 12.78 -11.11 1.32
CA ILE A 52 12.55 -11.57 -0.06
C ILE A 52 12.95 -13.05 -0.20
N ILE A 53 14.11 -13.45 0.31
CA ILE A 53 14.59 -14.84 0.22
C ILE A 53 13.63 -15.79 0.94
N PHE A 54 13.29 -15.50 2.20
CA PHE A 54 12.44 -16.38 3.01
C PHE A 54 11.00 -16.48 2.50
N VAL A 55 10.45 -15.38 1.96
CA VAL A 55 9.04 -15.32 1.58
C VAL A 55 8.81 -15.81 0.14
N THR A 56 9.81 -15.74 -0.74
CA THR A 56 9.66 -16.11 -2.17
C THR A 56 9.07 -17.50 -2.41
N PRO A 57 9.47 -18.58 -1.71
CA PRO A 57 8.84 -19.90 -1.88
C PRO A 57 7.34 -19.86 -1.59
N LEU A 58 6.93 -19.16 -0.52
CA LEU A 58 5.54 -19.01 -0.13
C LEU A 58 4.73 -18.24 -1.18
N ARG A 59 5.34 -17.23 -1.82
CA ARG A 59 4.73 -16.47 -2.93
C ARG A 59 4.47 -17.35 -4.14
N ILE A 60 5.43 -18.20 -4.51
CA ILE A 60 5.28 -19.10 -5.66
C ILE A 60 4.12 -20.08 -5.42
N ILE A 61 4.02 -20.64 -4.21
CA ILE A 61 2.94 -21.55 -3.82
C ILE A 61 1.58 -20.84 -3.91
N GLU A 62 1.46 -19.64 -3.31
CA GLU A 62 0.21 -18.89 -3.35
C GLU A 62 -0.18 -18.47 -4.76
N LYS A 63 0.78 -17.97 -5.54
CA LYS A 63 0.58 -17.56 -6.93
C LYS A 63 0.04 -18.71 -7.78
N ARG A 64 0.69 -19.88 -7.74
CA ARG A 64 0.24 -21.07 -8.49
C ARG A 64 -1.16 -21.53 -8.11
N LYS A 65 -1.51 -21.43 -6.83
CA LYS A 65 -2.82 -21.87 -6.33
C LYS A 65 -3.96 -20.96 -6.77
N PHE A 66 -3.74 -19.64 -6.84
CA PHE A 66 -4.83 -18.69 -7.02
C PHE A 66 -4.83 -17.92 -8.35
N ASP A 67 -3.76 -17.94 -9.14
CA ASP A 67 -3.71 -17.20 -10.41
C ASP A 67 -4.87 -17.57 -11.34
N GLU A 68 -5.17 -18.87 -11.50
CA GLU A 68 -6.30 -19.34 -12.31
C GLU A 68 -7.66 -18.91 -11.74
N ILE A 69 -7.78 -18.89 -10.41
CA ILE A 69 -8.99 -18.43 -9.72
C ILE A 69 -9.22 -16.95 -10.02
N PHE A 70 -8.17 -16.13 -9.92
CA PHE A 70 -8.26 -14.70 -10.14
C PHE A 70 -8.61 -14.31 -11.57
N GLN A 71 -8.31 -15.15 -12.57
CA GLN A 71 -8.76 -14.91 -13.94
C GLN A 71 -10.29 -14.82 -14.03
N LYS A 72 -11.01 -15.60 -13.22
CA LYS A 72 -12.49 -15.68 -13.20
C LYS A 72 -13.15 -14.65 -12.28
N ILE A 73 -12.39 -14.04 -11.36
CA ILE A 73 -12.94 -13.04 -10.44
C ILE A 73 -13.15 -11.71 -11.15
N LYS A 74 -14.37 -11.20 -11.04
CA LYS A 74 -14.73 -9.83 -11.40
C LYS A 74 -14.73 -8.97 -10.14
N VAL A 75 -14.14 -7.78 -10.23
CA VAL A 75 -14.19 -6.77 -9.15
C VAL A 75 -15.43 -5.92 -9.38
N GLU A 76 -16.41 -6.04 -8.47
CA GLU A 76 -17.65 -5.30 -8.52
C GLU A 76 -17.46 -3.84 -8.09
N LYS A 77 -17.97 -2.90 -8.91
CA LYS A 77 -18.06 -1.43 -8.70
C LYS A 77 -17.39 -0.90 -7.42
N PRO A 78 -16.04 -0.80 -7.35
CA PRO A 78 -15.34 -0.42 -6.13
C PRO A 78 -15.72 0.99 -5.67
N ILE A 79 -15.68 1.20 -4.35
CA ILE A 79 -15.89 2.51 -3.71
C ILE A 79 -14.52 3.07 -3.35
N PHE A 80 -14.17 4.24 -3.87
CA PHE A 80 -12.93 4.94 -3.57
C PHE A 80 -13.21 6.14 -2.66
N ILE A 81 -12.69 6.08 -1.44
CA ILE A 81 -12.59 7.26 -0.57
C ILE A 81 -11.34 8.04 -0.99
N ILE A 82 -11.56 9.26 -1.48
CA ILE A 82 -10.52 10.16 -2.00
C ILE A 82 -10.54 11.50 -1.27
N GLY A 83 -9.50 12.30 -1.50
CA GLY A 83 -9.28 13.58 -0.84
C GLY A 83 -7.86 13.70 -0.31
N HIS A 84 -7.55 14.85 0.30
CA HIS A 84 -6.22 15.11 0.83
C HIS A 84 -6.00 14.43 2.20
N TRP A 85 -4.73 14.22 2.57
CA TRP A 85 -4.36 13.84 3.94
C TRP A 85 -5.00 14.81 4.92
N ARG A 86 -5.30 14.35 6.14
CA ARG A 86 -5.86 15.18 7.22
C ARG A 86 -7.30 15.68 7.01
N SER A 87 -8.01 15.15 6.02
CA SER A 87 -9.43 15.45 5.75
C SER A 87 -10.43 14.47 6.40
N GLY A 88 -9.97 13.60 7.32
CA GLY A 88 -10.84 12.62 7.98
C GLY A 88 -11.11 11.32 7.19
N THR A 89 -10.42 11.10 6.07
CA THR A 89 -10.63 9.93 5.20
C THR A 89 -10.41 8.59 5.90
N THR A 90 -9.45 8.52 6.84
CA THR A 90 -9.20 7.30 7.63
C THR A 90 -10.38 6.98 8.55
N PHE A 91 -10.98 7.97 9.20
CA PHE A 91 -12.13 7.75 10.07
C PHE A 91 -13.32 7.20 9.29
N LEU A 92 -13.64 7.80 8.13
CA LEU A 92 -14.69 7.28 7.26
C LEU A 92 -14.41 5.85 6.79
N HIS A 93 -13.15 5.55 6.43
CA HIS A 93 -12.78 4.19 6.01
C HIS A 93 -12.99 3.16 7.13
N TYR A 94 -12.74 3.53 8.38
CA TYR A 94 -12.98 2.67 9.54
C TYR A 94 -14.47 2.45 9.75
N LEU A 95 -15.27 3.53 9.67
CA LEU A 95 -16.72 3.44 9.78
C LEU A 95 -17.31 2.51 8.72
N MET A 96 -16.97 2.72 7.45
CA MET A 96 -17.43 1.85 6.34
C MET A 96 -16.90 0.42 6.45
N GLY A 97 -15.71 0.23 7.00
CA GLY A 97 -15.14 -1.10 7.25
C GLY A 97 -15.92 -1.95 8.26
N ASN A 98 -16.86 -1.36 9.01
CA ASN A 98 -17.77 -2.10 9.89
C ASN A 98 -19.00 -2.66 9.16
N ASP A 99 -19.28 -2.23 7.93
CA ASP A 99 -20.37 -2.79 7.14
C ASP A 99 -20.04 -4.20 6.68
N LYS A 100 -20.84 -5.17 7.12
CA LYS A 100 -20.67 -6.60 6.79
C LYS A 100 -20.86 -6.89 5.30
N ASN A 101 -21.48 -6.00 4.53
CA ASN A 101 -21.70 -6.15 3.09
C ASN A 101 -20.51 -5.65 2.26
N LEU A 102 -19.57 -4.94 2.87
CA LEU A 102 -18.39 -4.40 2.20
C LEU A 102 -17.15 -5.25 2.50
N GLY A 103 -16.28 -5.36 1.50
CA GLY A 103 -14.89 -5.78 1.66
C GLY A 103 -13.98 -4.56 1.82
N TYR A 104 -12.83 -4.74 2.46
CA TYR A 104 -11.80 -3.70 2.56
C TYR A 104 -10.40 -4.31 2.58
N VAL A 105 -9.41 -3.46 2.35
CA VAL A 105 -7.99 -3.83 2.47
C VAL A 105 -7.57 -3.62 3.92
N SER A 106 -7.11 -4.68 4.60
CA SER A 106 -6.62 -4.57 5.97
C SER A 106 -5.12 -4.31 6.06
N THR A 107 -4.61 -3.87 7.20
CA THR A 107 -3.17 -3.70 7.44
C THR A 107 -2.37 -4.97 7.09
N MET A 108 -2.87 -6.15 7.45
CA MET A 108 -2.22 -7.42 7.09
C MET A 108 -2.17 -7.65 5.57
N ASN A 109 -3.19 -7.21 4.83
CA ASN A 109 -3.18 -7.32 3.37
C ASN A 109 -2.09 -6.45 2.72
N THR A 110 -1.69 -5.36 3.35
CA THR A 110 -0.70 -4.44 2.79
C THR A 110 0.73 -4.79 3.17
N LEU A 111 0.94 -5.46 4.31
CA LEU A 111 2.28 -5.83 4.78
C LEU A 111 2.92 -6.92 3.92
N ASP A 112 2.13 -7.94 3.55
CA ASP A 112 2.55 -8.91 2.55
C ASP A 112 1.40 -9.24 1.60
N PRO A 113 1.25 -8.46 0.52
CA PRO A 113 0.17 -8.65 -0.44
C PRO A 113 0.32 -9.92 -1.26
N SER A 114 1.45 -10.63 -1.19
CA SER A 114 1.74 -11.79 -2.03
C SER A 114 1.41 -13.11 -1.36
N ILE A 115 1.30 -13.17 -0.02
CA ILE A 115 1.07 -14.43 0.72
C ILE A 115 -0.07 -14.41 1.75
N PHE A 116 -0.86 -13.33 1.83
CA PHE A 116 -1.86 -13.21 2.88
C PHE A 116 -3.04 -14.19 2.77
N LEU A 117 -3.31 -14.82 1.61
CA LEU A 117 -4.47 -15.70 1.47
C LEU A 117 -4.23 -17.07 2.12
N ASN A 118 -3.08 -17.70 1.85
CA ASN A 118 -2.72 -18.98 2.42
C ASN A 118 -2.11 -18.83 3.82
N TYR A 119 -1.33 -17.76 4.05
CA TYR A 119 -0.49 -17.64 5.25
C TYR A 119 -0.93 -16.52 6.20
N GLY A 120 -2.04 -15.83 5.92
CA GLY A 120 -2.50 -14.67 6.70
C GLY A 120 -2.67 -14.93 8.19
N LYS A 121 -3.18 -16.12 8.59
CA LYS A 121 -3.33 -16.48 10.01
C LYS A 121 -1.99 -16.58 10.75
N PHE A 122 -0.99 -17.16 10.09
CA PHE A 122 0.36 -17.29 10.64
C PHE A 122 1.06 -15.93 10.72
N LEU A 123 1.02 -15.16 9.64
CA LEU A 123 1.61 -13.82 9.59
C LEU A 123 0.98 -12.89 10.63
N LYS A 124 -0.34 -12.96 10.82
CA LYS A 124 -1.05 -12.17 11.84
C LYS A 124 -0.46 -12.39 13.23
N ARG A 125 -0.08 -13.62 13.60
CA ARG A 125 0.53 -13.91 14.92
C ARG A 125 1.89 -13.23 15.07
N ILE A 126 2.70 -13.22 14.03
CA ILE A 126 4.03 -12.57 14.03
C ILE A 126 3.87 -11.05 14.07
N VAL A 127 3.00 -10.50 13.23
CA VAL A 127 2.81 -9.06 13.05
C VAL A 127 2.10 -8.41 14.23
N ALA A 128 1.15 -9.09 14.88
CA ALA A 128 0.42 -8.51 16.01
C ALA A 128 1.34 -8.07 17.16
N HIS A 129 2.49 -8.73 17.33
CA HIS A 129 3.48 -8.38 18.36
C HIS A 129 4.36 -7.18 17.99
N SER A 130 4.45 -6.81 16.70
CA SER A 130 5.31 -5.72 16.22
C SER A 130 4.55 -4.43 15.91
N LEU A 131 3.23 -4.49 15.77
CA LEU A 131 2.40 -3.31 15.52
C LEU A 131 2.19 -2.48 16.80
N PRO A 132 2.33 -1.14 16.74
CA PRO A 132 1.94 -0.29 17.85
C PRO A 132 0.41 -0.36 18.05
N LYS A 133 -0.07 -0.10 19.28
CA LYS A 133 -1.52 -0.07 19.57
C LYS A 133 -2.25 1.07 18.84
N LYS A 134 -1.55 2.19 18.63
CA LYS A 134 -2.03 3.38 17.94
C LYS A 134 -1.11 3.75 16.80
N ARG A 135 -1.67 4.38 15.77
CA ARG A 135 -0.92 4.91 14.64
C ARG A 135 0.01 6.05 15.12
N PRO A 136 1.22 6.19 14.55
CA PRO A 136 2.15 7.23 14.97
C PRO A 136 1.77 8.65 14.50
N MET A 137 0.93 8.74 13.46
CA MET A 137 0.55 10.00 12.80
C MET A 137 -0.84 10.52 13.19
N ASP A 138 -1.66 9.68 13.84
CA ASP A 138 -3.00 10.01 14.32
C ASP A 138 -3.34 9.11 15.52
N ASP A 139 -4.27 9.53 16.38
CA ASP A 139 -4.62 8.78 17.60
C ASP A 139 -5.54 7.57 17.33
N LEU A 140 -5.63 7.12 16.08
CA LEU A 140 -6.49 6.00 15.69
C LEU A 140 -5.83 4.65 16.05
N ALA A 141 -6.68 3.67 16.35
CA ALA A 141 -6.26 2.31 16.62
C ALA A 141 -5.51 1.73 15.41
N MET A 142 -4.44 0.99 15.65
CA MET A 142 -3.74 0.22 14.63
C MET A 142 -3.89 -1.27 14.93
N GLY A 143 -4.20 -2.05 13.91
CA GLY A 143 -4.46 -3.48 14.05
C GLY A 143 -4.35 -4.19 12.72
N THR A 144 -4.03 -5.48 12.75
CA THR A 144 -3.80 -6.30 11.56
C THR A 144 -5.03 -6.39 10.66
N ASP A 145 -6.23 -6.34 11.25
CA ASP A 145 -7.50 -6.48 10.55
C ASP A 145 -8.23 -5.15 10.37
N LEU A 146 -7.65 -4.02 10.79
CA LEU A 146 -8.28 -2.71 10.55
C LEU A 146 -8.09 -2.27 9.09
N PRO A 147 -9.04 -1.50 8.54
CA PRO A 147 -8.90 -0.92 7.20
C PRO A 147 -7.61 -0.12 7.04
N TYR A 148 -6.99 -0.23 5.87
CA TYR A 148 -5.72 0.40 5.56
C TYR A 148 -5.61 0.76 4.09
N GLU A 149 -4.62 1.58 3.76
CA GLU A 149 -4.47 2.14 2.41
C GLU A 149 -3.84 1.12 1.47
N GLU A 150 -4.53 0.80 0.38
CA GLU A 150 -4.08 -0.21 -0.55
C GLU A 150 -2.77 0.16 -1.27
N GLU A 151 -2.42 1.44 -1.33
CA GLU A 151 -1.17 1.91 -1.94
C GLU A 151 0.07 1.28 -1.27
N TYR A 152 0.01 0.93 0.02
CA TYR A 152 1.08 0.17 0.68
C TYR A 152 1.24 -1.26 0.12
N ALA A 153 0.13 -1.90 -0.25
CA ALA A 153 0.18 -3.19 -0.95
C ALA A 153 0.79 -3.01 -2.35
N ILE A 154 0.37 -1.97 -3.08
CA ILE A 154 0.89 -1.69 -4.42
C ILE A 154 2.40 -1.43 -4.38
N ALA A 155 2.89 -0.67 -3.40
CA ALA A 155 4.31 -0.43 -3.19
C ALA A 155 5.13 -1.72 -2.97
N ASN A 156 4.53 -2.76 -2.40
CA ASN A 156 5.16 -4.08 -2.24
C ASN A 156 5.08 -4.91 -3.54
N LEU A 157 4.05 -4.75 -4.35
CA LEU A 157 3.84 -5.55 -5.55
C LEU A 157 4.59 -5.02 -6.78
N CYS A 158 4.74 -3.71 -6.95
CA CYS A 158 5.37 -3.11 -8.12
C CYS A 158 6.13 -1.82 -7.79
N PRO A 159 7.03 -1.34 -8.68
CA PRO A 159 7.85 -0.16 -8.42
C PRO A 159 7.12 1.16 -8.70
N TYR A 160 5.87 1.09 -9.16
CA TYR A 160 5.12 2.25 -9.66
C TYR A 160 4.22 2.86 -8.58
N SER A 161 4.77 3.04 -7.37
CA SER A 161 4.06 3.60 -6.23
C SER A 161 4.74 4.86 -5.74
N PHE A 162 3.93 5.88 -5.45
CA PHE A 162 4.45 7.08 -4.80
C PHE A 162 5.02 6.79 -3.41
N TYR A 163 4.59 5.71 -2.75
CA TYR A 163 4.99 5.41 -1.37
C TYR A 163 6.44 4.97 -1.22
N HIS A 164 7.15 4.69 -2.32
CA HIS A 164 8.61 4.52 -2.28
C HIS A 164 9.34 5.82 -1.93
N ALA A 165 8.73 6.99 -2.16
CA ALA A 165 9.26 8.29 -1.76
C ALA A 165 9.43 8.41 -0.23
N TRP A 166 8.68 7.64 0.57
CA TRP A 166 8.87 7.59 2.01
C TRP A 166 10.23 6.98 2.42
N TYR A 167 10.82 6.14 1.57
CA TYR A 167 12.13 5.53 1.81
C TYR A 167 13.26 6.28 1.09
N PHE A 168 12.92 6.90 -0.04
CA PHE A 168 13.84 7.71 -0.84
C PHE A 168 13.34 9.16 -0.94
N PRO A 169 13.32 9.92 0.18
CA PRO A 169 12.71 11.26 0.21
C PRO A 169 13.43 12.26 -0.69
N ARG A 170 14.71 12.04 -1.01
CA ARG A 170 15.47 12.85 -1.97
C ARG A 170 14.84 12.83 -3.38
N ALA A 171 14.08 11.79 -3.70
CA ALA A 171 13.43 11.61 -5.00
C ALA A 171 11.92 11.92 -4.95
N ILE A 172 11.37 12.49 -3.86
CA ILE A 172 9.92 12.67 -3.69
C ILE A 172 9.24 13.40 -4.87
N ASN A 173 9.87 14.45 -5.41
CA ASN A 173 9.35 15.18 -6.56
C ASN A 173 9.33 14.34 -7.84
N GLN A 174 10.34 13.48 -8.04
CA GLN A 174 10.38 12.54 -9.16
C GLN A 174 9.27 11.50 -9.03
N TYR A 175 9.11 10.90 -7.85
CA TYR A 175 8.03 9.95 -7.56
C TYR A 175 6.65 10.59 -7.76
N TYR A 176 6.47 11.83 -7.32
CA TYR A 176 5.22 12.58 -7.50
C TYR A 176 4.89 12.76 -8.99
N LYS A 177 5.80 13.32 -9.77
CA LYS A 177 5.59 13.54 -11.22
C LYS A 177 5.29 12.22 -11.96
N ARG A 178 6.03 11.16 -11.63
CA ARG A 178 5.96 9.90 -12.39
C ARG A 178 4.80 8.98 -11.99
N TYR A 179 4.42 8.95 -10.71
CA TYR A 179 3.46 7.97 -10.18
C TYR A 179 2.18 8.57 -9.59
N ILE A 180 2.10 9.89 -9.51
CA ILE A 180 0.87 10.63 -9.22
C ILE A 180 0.36 11.31 -10.49
N LEU A 181 1.19 12.13 -11.12
CA LEU A 181 0.81 12.90 -12.32
C LEU A 181 0.94 12.10 -13.62
N TYR A 182 1.71 11.01 -13.60
CA TYR A 182 2.04 10.18 -14.77
C TYR A 182 2.64 10.99 -15.94
N GLU A 183 3.48 11.99 -15.64
CA GLU A 183 4.22 12.74 -16.66
C GLU A 183 5.16 11.80 -17.45
N ASN A 184 4.93 11.66 -18.76
CA ASN A 184 5.71 10.80 -19.68
C ASN A 184 5.78 9.32 -19.22
N ALA A 185 4.65 8.76 -18.78
CA ALA A 185 4.59 7.48 -18.08
C ALA A 185 3.42 6.58 -18.53
N GLU A 186 3.02 6.65 -19.81
CA GLU A 186 1.89 5.89 -20.37
C GLU A 186 2.07 4.37 -20.27
N ASP A 187 3.28 3.84 -20.47
CA ASP A 187 3.53 2.39 -20.32
C ASP A 187 3.43 1.96 -18.85
N ILE A 188 3.83 2.84 -17.93
CA ILE A 188 3.80 2.61 -16.49
C ILE A 188 2.36 2.49 -15.99
N ILE A 189 1.44 3.31 -16.49
CA ILE A 189 0.05 3.24 -16.03
C ILE A 189 -0.59 1.89 -16.39
N ASN A 190 -0.29 1.32 -17.56
CA ASN A 190 -0.86 0.03 -17.97
C ASN A 190 -0.34 -1.11 -17.08
N GLU A 191 0.95 -1.12 -16.74
CA GLU A 191 1.50 -2.09 -15.81
C GLU A 191 0.96 -1.90 -14.38
N TRP A 192 0.81 -0.65 -13.93
CA TRP A 192 0.18 -0.34 -12.65
C TRP A 192 -1.26 -0.87 -12.61
N LYS A 193 -2.08 -0.64 -13.66
CA LYS A 193 -3.46 -1.14 -13.76
C LYS A 193 -3.53 -2.66 -13.62
N LYS A 194 -2.61 -3.41 -14.26
CA LYS A 194 -2.55 -4.87 -14.16
C LYS A 194 -2.31 -5.33 -12.72
N VAL A 195 -1.33 -4.72 -12.04
CA VAL A 195 -0.99 -5.04 -10.64
C VAL A 195 -2.13 -4.64 -9.70
N TYR A 196 -2.72 -3.46 -9.90
CA TYR A 196 -3.84 -2.96 -9.11
C TYR A 196 -5.05 -3.90 -9.23
N LEU A 197 -5.43 -4.27 -10.46
CA LEU A 197 -6.53 -5.21 -10.70
C LEU A 197 -6.26 -6.59 -10.07
N TYR A 198 -5.04 -7.11 -10.21
CA TYR A 198 -4.63 -8.37 -9.59
C TYR A 198 -4.82 -8.32 -8.07
N PHE A 199 -4.36 -7.24 -7.43
CA PHE A 199 -4.52 -7.07 -5.99
C PHE A 199 -6.00 -6.95 -5.59
N LEU A 200 -6.81 -6.18 -6.33
CA LEU A 200 -8.24 -6.06 -6.02
C LEU A 200 -8.98 -7.38 -6.18
N LYS A 201 -8.70 -8.18 -7.21
CA LYS A 201 -9.26 -9.54 -7.36
C LYS A 201 -8.96 -10.42 -6.14
N LYS A 202 -7.75 -10.29 -5.59
CA LYS A 202 -7.33 -11.01 -4.38
C LYS A 202 -8.13 -10.58 -3.14
N ILE A 203 -8.41 -9.29 -3.02
CA ILE A 203 -9.24 -8.74 -1.94
C ILE A 203 -10.71 -9.14 -2.13
N THR A 204 -11.22 -9.13 -3.36
CA THR A 204 -12.57 -9.61 -3.70
C THR A 204 -12.73 -11.08 -3.33
N TYR A 205 -11.73 -11.92 -3.64
CA TYR A 205 -11.70 -13.32 -3.24
C TYR A 205 -11.78 -13.47 -1.72
N LYS A 206 -10.91 -12.77 -0.98
CA LYS A 206 -10.87 -12.80 0.50
C LYS A 206 -12.23 -12.45 1.12
N HIS A 207 -12.97 -11.54 0.48
CA HIS A 207 -14.28 -11.06 0.96
C HIS A 207 -15.46 -11.71 0.25
N ASN A 208 -15.28 -12.88 -0.39
CA ASN A 208 -16.34 -13.66 -1.03
C ASN A 208 -17.15 -12.87 -2.07
N GLY A 209 -16.49 -12.07 -2.91
CA GLY A 209 -17.17 -11.34 -3.99
C GLY A 209 -17.78 -9.99 -3.60
N LYS A 210 -17.71 -9.59 -2.32
CA LYS A 210 -18.28 -8.32 -1.84
C LYS A 210 -17.68 -7.11 -2.55
N GLN A 211 -18.49 -6.07 -2.68
CA GLN A 211 -18.06 -4.74 -3.13
C GLN A 211 -16.98 -4.20 -2.18
N ILE A 212 -15.88 -3.68 -2.72
CA ILE A 212 -14.74 -3.25 -1.90
C ILE A 212 -14.78 -1.74 -1.69
N VAL A 213 -14.54 -1.31 -0.44
CA VAL A 213 -14.22 0.07 -0.08
C VAL A 213 -12.70 0.24 0.08
N LEU A 214 -12.16 1.15 -0.73
CA LEU A 214 -10.74 1.47 -0.84
C LEU A 214 -10.52 2.91 -0.38
N LYS A 215 -9.34 3.19 0.18
CA LYS A 215 -8.97 4.53 0.60
C LYS A 215 -7.49 4.70 0.36
N SER A 216 -7.17 5.52 -0.63
CA SER A 216 -5.81 5.91 -0.94
C SER A 216 -5.83 7.31 -1.50
N LEU A 217 -4.93 8.16 -1.03
CA LEU A 217 -4.99 9.58 -1.35
C LEU A 217 -4.45 9.84 -2.74
N VAL A 218 -3.53 8.97 -3.19
CA VAL A 218 -3.01 9.00 -4.56
C VAL A 218 -4.10 8.67 -5.58
N ASN A 219 -5.19 8.00 -5.19
CA ASN A 219 -6.32 7.75 -6.09
C ASN A 219 -7.05 9.02 -6.51
N THR A 220 -6.93 10.11 -5.75
CA THR A 220 -7.45 11.43 -6.12
C THR A 220 -6.90 11.89 -7.47
N ALA A 221 -5.62 11.61 -7.75
CA ALA A 221 -4.99 11.91 -9.04
C ALA A 221 -5.27 10.86 -10.12
N LYS A 222 -5.77 9.67 -9.74
CA LYS A 222 -5.94 8.51 -10.63
C LYS A 222 -7.38 8.28 -11.07
N ILE A 223 -8.32 9.20 -10.77
CA ILE A 223 -9.77 9.01 -11.05
C ILE A 223 -10.01 8.61 -12.51
N LYS A 224 -9.40 9.30 -13.48
CA LYS A 224 -9.51 8.98 -14.91
C LYS A 224 -9.08 7.53 -15.21
N HIS A 225 -7.98 7.08 -14.62
CA HIS A 225 -7.47 5.73 -14.82
C HIS A 225 -8.31 4.67 -14.10
N LEU A 226 -8.80 4.98 -12.89
CA LEU A 226 -9.70 4.12 -12.14
C LEU A 226 -11.03 3.93 -12.86
N LEU A 227 -11.64 4.99 -13.41
CA LEU A 227 -12.85 4.90 -14.23
C LEU A 227 -12.64 4.08 -15.50
N SER A 228 -11.45 4.15 -16.11
CA SER A 228 -11.15 3.29 -17.28
C SER A 228 -11.04 1.80 -16.94
N MET A 229 -10.79 1.45 -15.67
CA MET A 229 -10.79 0.06 -15.20
C MET A 229 -12.16 -0.36 -14.66
N PHE A 230 -12.87 0.57 -14.02
CA PHE A 230 -14.12 0.35 -13.30
C PHE A 230 -15.09 1.48 -13.64
N PRO A 231 -15.82 1.41 -14.77
CA PRO A 231 -16.71 2.48 -15.20
C PRO A 231 -17.79 2.85 -14.18
N ASP A 232 -18.27 1.85 -13.44
CA ASP A 232 -19.31 2.00 -12.41
C ASP A 232 -18.73 2.28 -11.00
N ALA A 233 -17.45 2.64 -10.89
CA ALA A 233 -16.83 2.97 -9.62
C ALA A 233 -17.51 4.16 -8.94
N LYS A 234 -17.60 4.10 -7.61
CA LYS A 234 -18.14 5.19 -6.79
C LYS A 234 -16.99 5.94 -6.13
N PHE A 235 -17.07 7.25 -6.08
CA PHE A 235 -16.08 8.09 -5.41
C PHE A 235 -16.73 8.87 -4.28
N ILE A 236 -16.13 8.81 -3.09
CA ILE A 236 -16.49 9.64 -1.95
C ILE A 236 -15.33 10.60 -1.72
N HIS A 237 -15.54 11.87 -2.04
CA HIS A 237 -14.54 12.91 -1.85
C HIS A 237 -14.76 13.60 -0.51
N LEU A 238 -13.80 13.46 0.42
CA LEU A 238 -13.80 14.26 1.64
C LEU A 238 -13.08 15.57 1.41
N TYR A 239 -13.77 16.65 1.71
CA TYR A 239 -13.26 18.00 1.65
C TYR A 239 -13.04 18.55 3.07
N ARG A 240 -11.93 19.25 3.24
CA ARG A 240 -11.62 20.08 4.41
C ARG A 240 -10.94 21.34 3.91
N ASN A 241 -11.08 22.45 4.65
CA ASN A 241 -10.44 23.72 4.31
C ASN A 241 -8.96 23.53 3.94
N PRO A 242 -8.54 23.87 2.70
CA PRO A 242 -7.20 23.59 2.22
C PRO A 242 -6.10 24.29 3.02
N TYR A 243 -6.38 25.46 3.59
CA TYR A 243 -5.43 26.17 4.45
C TYR A 243 -5.14 25.39 5.75
N GLU A 244 -6.17 24.82 6.38
CA GLU A 244 -5.99 23.97 7.57
C GLU A 244 -5.31 22.65 7.22
N VAL A 245 -5.70 22.05 6.09
CA VAL A 245 -5.17 20.78 5.63
C VAL A 245 -3.67 20.89 5.35
N TYR A 246 -3.25 21.96 4.65
CA TYR A 246 -1.85 22.23 4.37
C TYR A 246 -1.05 22.33 5.66
N MET A 247 -1.52 23.15 6.62
CA MET A 247 -0.86 23.31 7.92
C MET A 247 -0.82 22.00 8.74
N SER A 248 -1.84 21.15 8.64
CA SER A 248 -1.91 19.89 9.39
C SER A 248 -1.08 18.75 8.79
N THR A 249 -0.55 18.90 7.58
CA THR A 249 0.16 17.83 6.87
C THR A 249 1.63 17.67 7.32
N TRP A 250 2.15 18.64 8.09
CA TRP A 250 3.55 18.75 8.49
C TRP A 250 3.76 18.52 9.98
#